data_AF-A0A7S1E710-F1
#
_entry.id   AF-A0A7S1E710-F1
#
_cell.length_a   1.000
_cell.length_b   1.000
_cell.length_c   1.000
_cell.angle_alpha   90.00
_cell.angle_beta   90.00
_cell.angle_gamma   90.00
#
_symmetry.space_group_name_H-M   'P 1'
#
loop_
_entity.id
_entity.type
_entity.pdbx_description
1 polymer ?
#
loop_
_entity_poly.entity_id
_entity_poly.type
_entity_poly.pdbx_seq_one_letter_code
_entity_poly.pdbx_strand_id
1 'polypeptide(L)'
;GKHTNAATQKTIHDALQVVQEIQAKERALEYQPSTERVNEIMDLYRQAAELFESAGDVRHEEVVLHMKKFLALPLTASILDGSYKPEEKPEKATSKDGPVPEGEVLERTKEQLEDEDEDVSKATDEDFEQNIDTVLNEAKTELEELNDGLGDLDDSDNDDLDDLDEMLAAADKDLADIMSS
;
A
#
# COMPACT_ATOMS: atom_id res chain seq x y z
N GLY A 1 -27.38 -22.20 12.36
CA GLY A 1 -26.59 -21.38 11.44
C GLY A 1 -25.12 -21.44 11.81
N LYS A 2 -24.33 -22.30 11.14
CA LYS A 2 -22.86 -22.33 11.27
C LYS A 2 -22.13 -21.85 10.00
N HIS A 3 -22.88 -21.38 8.99
CA HIS A 3 -22.34 -21.03 7.67
C HIS A 3 -21.94 -19.55 7.53
N THR A 4 -22.36 -18.68 8.44
CA THR A 4 -22.02 -17.24 8.38
C THR A 4 -20.52 -17.02 8.54
N ASN A 5 -19.86 -17.73 9.47
CA ASN A 5 -18.42 -17.58 9.73
C ASN A 5 -17.56 -18.07 8.53
N ALA A 6 -17.94 -19.16 7.86
CA ALA A 6 -17.21 -19.65 6.70
C ALA A 6 -17.30 -18.70 5.49
N ALA A 7 -18.46 -18.07 5.28
CA ALA A 7 -18.63 -17.05 4.25
C ALA A 7 -17.78 -15.82 4.56
N THR A 8 -17.81 -15.31 5.80
CA THR A 8 -17.00 -14.17 6.24
C THR A 8 -15.50 -14.44 6.10
N GLN A 9 -15.01 -15.63 6.51
CA GLN A 9 -13.61 -16.00 6.36
C GLN A 9 -13.18 -16.07 4.90
N LYS A 10 -14.06 -16.55 4.01
CA LYS A 10 -13.80 -16.53 2.57
C LYS A 10 -13.70 -15.09 2.06
N THR A 11 -14.62 -14.21 2.44
CA THR A 11 -14.57 -12.80 2.06
C THR A 11 -13.28 -12.12 2.54
N ILE A 12 -12.85 -12.41 3.78
CA ILE A 12 -11.58 -11.91 4.32
C ILE A 12 -10.38 -12.42 3.52
N HIS A 13 -10.37 -13.71 3.15
CA HIS A 13 -9.30 -14.27 2.33
C HIS A 13 -9.27 -13.62 0.93
N ASP A 14 -10.43 -13.44 0.31
CA ASP A 14 -10.56 -12.75 -0.98
C ASP A 14 -10.05 -11.29 -0.87
N ALA A 15 -10.36 -10.60 0.24
CA ALA A 15 -9.87 -9.24 0.51
C ALA A 15 -8.33 -9.19 0.64
N LEU A 16 -7.74 -10.15 1.36
CA LEU A 16 -6.28 -10.26 1.49
C LEU A 16 -5.59 -10.50 0.16
N GLN A 17 -6.20 -11.28 -0.73
CA GLN A 17 -5.69 -11.50 -2.07
C GLN A 17 -5.68 -10.18 -2.88
N VAL A 18 -6.73 -9.38 -2.79
CA VAL A 18 -6.77 -8.06 -3.44
C VAL A 18 -5.68 -7.14 -2.88
N VAL A 19 -5.43 -7.15 -1.56
CA VAL A 19 -4.34 -6.37 -0.96
C VAL A 19 -2.96 -6.79 -1.49
N GLN A 20 -2.73 -8.09 -1.70
CA GLN A 20 -1.49 -8.57 -2.31
C GLN A 20 -1.36 -8.08 -3.77
N GLU A 21 -2.46 -8.07 -4.52
CA GLU A 21 -2.47 -7.53 -5.89
C GLU A 21 -2.19 -6.03 -5.93
N ILE A 22 -2.72 -5.27 -4.97
CA ILE A 22 -2.41 -3.84 -4.79
C ILE A 22 -0.90 -3.67 -4.62
N GLN A 23 -0.29 -4.35 -3.65
CA GLN A 23 1.16 -4.24 -3.38
C GLN A 23 2.01 -4.61 -4.60
N ALA A 24 1.62 -5.66 -5.32
CA ALA A 24 2.32 -6.07 -6.54
C ALA A 24 2.24 -5.00 -7.64
N LYS A 25 1.07 -4.37 -7.81
CA LYS A 25 0.87 -3.32 -8.80
C LYS A 25 1.50 -1.99 -8.40
N GLU A 26 1.53 -1.65 -7.13
CA GLU A 26 2.25 -0.49 -6.61
C GLU A 26 3.75 -0.62 -6.89
N ARG A 27 4.34 -1.77 -6.59
CA ARG A 27 5.74 -2.04 -6.95
C ARG A 27 5.94 -1.99 -8.47
N ALA A 28 4.99 -2.50 -9.25
CA ALA A 28 5.07 -2.43 -10.70
C ALA A 28 4.97 -0.99 -11.23
N LEU A 29 4.28 -0.09 -10.52
CA LEU A 29 4.11 1.32 -10.89
C LEU A 29 5.44 2.08 -10.85
N GLU A 30 6.35 1.70 -9.95
CA GLU A 30 7.71 2.27 -9.89
C GLU A 30 8.48 2.03 -11.19
N TYR A 31 8.27 0.88 -11.84
CA TYR A 31 8.97 0.53 -13.08
C TYR A 31 8.26 1.02 -14.34
N GLN A 32 6.92 1.07 -14.32
CA GLN A 32 6.11 1.57 -15.44
C GLN A 32 5.00 2.48 -14.91
N PRO A 33 5.32 3.77 -14.75
CA PRO A 33 4.39 4.77 -14.28
C PRO A 33 3.37 5.09 -15.38
N SER A 34 2.09 4.89 -15.08
CA SER A 34 0.99 5.18 -16.00
C SER A 34 -0.27 5.53 -15.21
N THR A 35 -1.03 6.49 -15.72
CA THR A 35 -2.32 6.89 -15.15
C THR A 35 -3.33 5.74 -15.18
N GLU A 36 -3.29 4.87 -16.19
CA GLU A 36 -4.15 3.67 -16.25
C GLU A 36 -3.88 2.72 -15.07
N ARG A 37 -2.60 2.55 -14.71
CA ARG A 37 -2.21 1.70 -13.58
C ARG A 37 -2.58 2.28 -12.24
N VAL A 38 -2.44 3.60 -12.06
CA VAL A 38 -2.91 4.29 -10.86
C VAL A 38 -4.42 4.09 -10.70
N ASN A 39 -5.20 4.26 -11.77
CA ASN A 39 -6.65 4.04 -11.72
C ASN A 39 -7.01 2.59 -11.37
N GLU A 40 -6.31 1.61 -11.96
CA GLU A 40 -6.51 0.19 -11.63
C GLU A 40 -6.21 -0.11 -10.16
N ILE A 41 -5.11 0.43 -9.62
CA ILE A 41 -4.77 0.31 -8.19
C ILE A 41 -5.86 0.94 -7.31
N MET A 42 -6.39 2.09 -7.71
CA MET A 42 -7.47 2.77 -6.99
C MET A 42 -8.78 1.96 -6.97
N ASP A 43 -9.09 1.27 -8.07
CA ASP A 43 -10.25 0.38 -8.11
C ASP A 43 -10.07 -0.86 -7.23
N LEU A 44 -8.85 -1.43 -7.18
CA LEU A 44 -8.53 -2.52 -6.26
C LEU A 44 -8.63 -2.08 -4.79
N TYR A 45 -8.20 -0.87 -4.46
CA TYR A 45 -8.37 -0.31 -3.11
C TYR A 45 -9.83 -0.26 -2.69
N ARG A 46 -10.72 0.20 -3.59
CA ARG A 46 -12.18 0.21 -3.34
C ARG A 46 -12.72 -1.20 -3.15
N GLN A 47 -12.30 -2.14 -4.00
CA GLN A 47 -12.72 -3.54 -3.91
C GLN A 47 -12.27 -4.18 -2.60
N ALA A 48 -11.01 -3.98 -2.19
CA ALA A 48 -10.51 -4.49 -0.92
C ALA A 48 -11.27 -3.91 0.28
N ALA A 49 -11.53 -2.59 0.28
CA ALA A 49 -12.29 -1.93 1.33
C ALA A 49 -13.73 -2.48 1.43
N GLU A 50 -14.43 -2.65 0.30
CA GLU A 50 -15.79 -3.21 0.26
C GLU A 50 -15.82 -4.66 0.78
N LEU A 51 -14.80 -5.47 0.44
CA LEU A 51 -14.69 -6.84 0.94
C LEU A 51 -14.42 -6.90 2.45
N PHE A 52 -13.55 -6.04 3.00
CA PHE A 52 -13.33 -5.98 4.44
C PHE A 52 -14.55 -5.41 5.19
N GLU A 53 -15.21 -4.39 4.66
CA GLU A 53 -16.42 -3.80 5.24
C GLU A 53 -17.58 -4.81 5.25
N SER A 54 -17.81 -5.52 4.14
CA SER A 54 -18.84 -6.56 4.06
C SER A 54 -18.58 -7.76 4.98
N ALA A 55 -17.32 -7.98 5.37
CA ALA A 55 -16.92 -8.94 6.38
C ALA A 55 -17.02 -8.41 7.83
N GLY A 56 -17.24 -7.11 8.02
CA GLY A 56 -17.23 -6.44 9.33
C GLY A 56 -15.84 -6.35 9.95
N ASP A 57 -14.79 -6.30 9.11
CA ASP A 57 -13.40 -6.31 9.52
C ASP A 57 -12.85 -4.88 9.65
N VAL A 58 -12.20 -4.57 10.78
CA VAL A 58 -11.62 -3.24 11.05
C VAL A 58 -10.49 -2.86 10.08
N ARG A 59 -9.89 -3.85 9.40
CA ARG A 59 -8.84 -3.61 8.41
C ARG A 59 -9.31 -2.85 7.17
N HIS A 60 -10.62 -2.68 6.98
CA HIS A 60 -11.12 -1.78 5.93
C HIS A 60 -10.60 -0.35 6.12
N GLU A 61 -10.46 0.13 7.37
CA GLU A 61 -9.88 1.44 7.67
C GLU A 61 -8.40 1.51 7.31
N GLU A 62 -7.65 0.43 7.56
CA GLU A 62 -6.24 0.32 7.19
C GLU A 62 -6.06 0.38 5.67
N VAL A 63 -6.94 -0.27 4.90
CA VAL A 63 -6.93 -0.21 3.43
C VAL A 63 -7.20 1.21 2.95
N VAL A 64 -8.18 1.90 3.54
CA VAL A 64 -8.49 3.30 3.20
C VAL A 64 -7.32 4.23 3.57
N LEU A 65 -6.67 4.00 4.71
CA LEU A 65 -5.49 4.76 5.11
C LEU A 65 -4.33 4.50 4.15
N HIS A 66 -4.12 3.26 3.74
CA HIS A 66 -3.08 2.88 2.78
C HIS A 66 -3.33 3.53 1.42
N MET A 67 -4.58 3.54 0.95
CA MET A 67 -4.99 4.27 -0.27
C MET A 67 -4.64 5.76 -0.19
N LYS A 68 -4.92 6.41 0.95
CA LYS A 68 -4.58 7.83 1.16
C LYS A 68 -3.06 8.05 1.12
N LYS A 69 -2.28 7.16 1.75
CA LYS A 69 -0.82 7.20 1.71
C LYS A 69 -0.30 7.03 0.29
N PHE A 70 -0.85 6.09 -0.47
CA PHE A 70 -0.51 5.85 -1.86
C PHE A 70 -0.76 7.10 -2.73
N LEU A 71 -1.91 7.77 -2.57
CA LEU A 71 -2.22 9.01 -3.28
C LEU A 71 -1.34 10.20 -2.86
N ALA A 72 -0.81 10.18 -1.63
CA ALA A 72 0.11 11.19 -1.13
C ALA A 72 1.55 11.01 -1.64
N LEU A 73 1.87 9.88 -2.29
CA LEU A 73 3.20 9.65 -2.85
C LEU A 73 3.48 10.68 -3.96
N PRO A 74 4.66 11.32 -3.98
CA PRO A 74 5.01 12.27 -5.04
C PRO A 74 4.93 11.67 -6.45
N LEU A 75 5.26 10.38 -6.58
CA LEU A 75 5.17 9.64 -7.83
C LEU A 75 3.72 9.58 -8.35
N THR A 76 2.78 9.15 -7.50
CA THR A 76 1.37 8.99 -7.90
C THR A 76 0.72 10.35 -8.16
N ALA A 77 0.99 11.34 -7.31
CA ALA A 77 0.54 12.71 -7.50
C ALA A 77 1.05 13.29 -8.83
N SER A 78 2.32 13.08 -9.17
CA SER A 78 2.91 13.55 -10.43
C SER A 78 2.34 12.82 -11.65
N ILE A 79 2.04 11.52 -11.55
CA ILE A 79 1.39 10.75 -12.62
C ILE A 79 -0.04 11.24 -12.86
N LEU A 80 -0.79 11.54 -11.79
CA LEU A 80 -2.18 12.00 -11.88
C LEU A 80 -2.27 13.45 -12.40
N ASP A 81 -1.34 14.31 -12.00
CA ASP A 81 -1.23 15.70 -12.50
C ASP A 81 -0.71 15.77 -13.95
N GLY A 82 -0.23 14.65 -14.50
CA GLY A 82 0.38 14.60 -15.82
C GLY A 82 1.72 15.32 -15.92
N SER A 83 2.25 15.80 -14.79
CA SER A 83 3.57 16.41 -14.65
C SER A 83 4.69 15.38 -14.53
N TYR A 84 4.35 14.08 -14.47
CA TYR A 84 5.32 13.00 -14.42
C TYR A 84 6.19 13.02 -15.67
N LYS A 85 7.43 13.46 -15.46
CA LYS A 85 8.51 13.24 -16.39
C LYS A 85 9.18 11.97 -15.92
N PRO A 86 9.14 10.88 -16.70
CA PRO A 86 10.05 9.77 -16.47
C PRO A 86 11.43 10.40 -16.36
N GLU A 87 12.09 10.29 -15.21
CA GLU A 87 13.51 10.63 -15.16
C GLU A 87 14.15 9.74 -16.21
N GLU A 88 14.56 10.35 -17.31
CA GLU A 88 15.50 9.75 -18.22
C GLU A 88 16.66 9.28 -17.35
N LYS A 89 16.75 7.96 -17.12
CA LYS A 89 18.03 7.31 -16.92
C LYS A 89 18.98 8.02 -17.89
N PRO A 90 20.08 8.61 -17.42
CA PRO A 90 20.90 9.52 -18.22
C PRO A 90 21.03 8.93 -19.62
N GLU A 91 20.46 9.65 -20.58
CA GLU A 91 20.46 9.26 -21.96
C GLU A 91 21.89 8.86 -22.30
N LYS A 92 22.04 7.59 -22.66
CA LYS A 92 23.20 7.14 -23.42
C LYS A 92 23.26 8.09 -24.60
N ALA A 93 24.26 8.97 -24.57
CA ALA A 93 24.43 10.10 -25.47
C ALA A 93 23.92 9.78 -26.87
N THR A 94 23.09 10.67 -27.40
CA THR A 94 22.68 10.68 -28.80
C THR A 94 23.92 10.55 -29.70
N SER A 95 24.21 9.34 -30.16
CA SER A 95 25.21 9.10 -31.19
C SER A 95 24.63 9.62 -32.49
N LYS A 96 25.06 10.83 -32.86
CA LYS A 96 25.00 11.33 -34.22
C LYS A 96 25.55 10.27 -35.17
N ASP A 97 24.85 10.08 -36.29
CA ASP A 97 25.31 9.44 -37.53
C ASP A 97 26.84 9.41 -37.66
N GLY A 98 27.41 8.20 -37.53
CA GLY A 98 28.82 7.93 -37.74
C GLY A 98 29.02 6.42 -37.95
N PRO A 99 29.89 5.99 -38.88
CA PRO A 99 29.97 4.62 -39.35
C PRO A 99 30.32 3.66 -38.21
N VAL A 100 29.51 2.59 -38.11
CA VAL A 100 29.63 1.49 -37.16
C VAL A 100 31.07 0.95 -37.13
N PRO A 101 31.78 1.01 -35.98
CA PRO A 101 33.01 0.25 -35.80
C PRO A 101 32.66 -1.22 -35.67
N GLU A 102 33.21 -2.06 -36.55
CA GLU A 102 33.05 -3.50 -36.49
C GLU A 102 33.43 -4.04 -35.10
N GLY A 103 32.58 -4.92 -34.58
CA GLY A 103 32.54 -5.32 -33.19
C GLY A 103 33.85 -5.87 -32.65
N GLU A 104 34.23 -5.36 -31.48
CA GLU A 104 35.21 -6.01 -30.63
C GLU A 104 34.54 -7.26 -30.03
N VAL A 105 34.88 -8.40 -30.60
CA VAL A 105 34.47 -9.71 -30.08
C VAL A 105 35.20 -9.87 -28.75
N LEU A 106 34.46 -9.90 -27.64
CA LEU A 106 35.02 -10.32 -26.36
C LEU A 106 35.49 -11.77 -26.51
N GLU A 107 36.79 -11.96 -26.75
CA GLU A 107 37.43 -13.26 -26.72
C GLU A 107 37.24 -13.83 -25.31
N ARG A 108 36.30 -14.78 -25.18
CA ARG A 108 36.17 -15.57 -23.95
C ARG A 108 37.45 -16.38 -23.80
N THR A 109 38.23 -16.09 -22.78
CA THR A 109 39.37 -16.90 -22.37
C THR A 109 38.88 -18.31 -22.01
N LYS A 110 39.65 -19.33 -22.39
CA LYS A 110 39.30 -20.76 -22.29
C LYS A 110 39.04 -21.23 -20.85
N GLU A 111 39.45 -20.43 -19.87
CA GLU A 111 39.28 -20.65 -18.43
C GLU A 111 37.85 -20.38 -17.93
N GLN A 112 36.95 -19.80 -18.74
CA GLN A 112 35.53 -19.64 -18.37
C GLN A 112 34.63 -20.81 -18.79
N LEU A 113 35.19 -21.90 -19.32
CA LEU A 113 34.42 -23.05 -19.83
C LEU A 113 34.64 -24.36 -19.08
N GLU A 114 35.54 -24.39 -18.10
CA GLU A 114 35.84 -25.57 -17.30
C GLU A 114 35.93 -25.12 -15.85
N ASP A 115 34.88 -25.41 -15.09
CA ASP A 115 34.82 -25.68 -13.64
C ASP A 115 33.33 -25.58 -13.24
N GLU A 116 32.64 -26.72 -13.24
CA GLU A 116 32.35 -27.54 -12.05
C GLU A 116 30.99 -27.15 -11.44
N ASP A 117 30.17 -28.17 -11.20
CA ASP A 117 28.84 -28.11 -10.59
C ASP A 117 28.91 -27.50 -9.17
N GLU A 118 28.90 -26.17 -9.05
CA GLU A 118 28.76 -25.49 -7.75
C GLU A 118 27.29 -25.13 -7.46
N ASP A 119 26.67 -26.05 -6.72
CA ASP A 119 25.73 -25.83 -5.62
C ASP A 119 25.02 -24.45 -5.59
N VAL A 120 23.81 -24.43 -6.16
CA VAL A 120 22.82 -23.38 -5.89
C VAL A 120 22.48 -23.44 -4.40
N SER A 121 23.26 -22.71 -3.61
CA SER A 121 22.96 -22.46 -2.21
C SER A 121 21.55 -21.85 -2.12
N LYS A 122 20.64 -22.66 -1.60
CA LYS A 122 19.32 -22.22 -1.14
C LYS A 122 19.54 -21.03 -0.21
N ALA A 123 19.18 -19.83 -0.66
CA ALA A 123 18.87 -18.75 0.25
C ALA A 123 17.76 -19.28 1.18
N THR A 124 18.11 -19.51 2.44
CA THR A 124 17.21 -20.00 3.48
C THR A 124 16.23 -18.88 3.86
N ASP A 125 14.95 -19.21 4.03
CA ASP A 125 13.88 -18.28 4.47
C ASP A 125 14.28 -17.47 5.73
N GLU A 126 15.16 -18.02 6.58
CA GLU A 126 15.66 -17.38 7.80
C GLU A 126 16.43 -16.08 7.54
N ASP A 127 17.14 -15.94 6.40
CA ASP A 127 17.85 -14.69 6.06
C ASP A 127 16.90 -13.59 5.56
N PHE A 128 15.74 -13.97 5.03
CA PHE A 128 14.70 -13.03 4.62
C PHE A 128 13.91 -12.51 5.83
N GLU A 129 13.58 -13.39 6.79
CA GLU A 129 12.86 -13.03 8.00
C GLU A 129 13.65 -12.05 8.88
N GLN A 130 14.95 -12.25 9.05
CA GLN A 130 15.80 -11.33 9.82
C GLN A 130 15.89 -9.93 9.19
N ASN A 131 15.83 -9.87 7.85
CA ASN A 131 15.89 -8.60 7.13
C ASN A 131 14.56 -7.82 7.26
N ILE A 132 13.42 -8.51 7.36
CA ILE A 132 12.12 -7.87 7.60
C ILE A 132 12.03 -7.32 9.02
N ASP A 133 12.44 -8.10 10.04
CA ASP A 133 12.37 -7.64 11.44
C ASP A 133 13.23 -6.40 11.69
N THR A 134 14.35 -6.27 10.97
CA THR A 134 15.20 -5.08 11.02
C THR A 134 14.48 -3.85 10.46
N VAL A 135 13.87 -3.96 9.28
CA VAL A 135 13.13 -2.86 8.64
C VAL A 135 11.89 -2.46 9.45
N LEU A 136 11.20 -3.43 10.06
CA LEU A 136 9.97 -3.20 10.81
C LEU A 136 10.22 -2.53 12.17
N ASN A 137 11.38 -2.80 12.79
CA ASN A 137 11.79 -2.10 14.01
C ASN A 137 12.31 -0.69 13.72
N GLU A 138 13.02 -0.47 12.62
CA GLU A 138 13.48 0.87 12.21
C GLU A 138 12.27 1.79 11.95
N ALA A 139 11.27 1.31 11.21
CA ALA A 139 10.04 2.07 10.94
C ALA A 139 9.20 2.38 12.19
N LYS A 140 9.20 1.50 13.21
CA LYS A 140 8.53 1.78 14.48
C LYS A 140 9.23 2.87 15.28
N THR A 141 10.56 2.88 15.23
CA THR A 141 11.37 3.85 15.97
C THR A 141 11.19 5.25 15.41
N GLU A 142 11.14 5.40 14.07
CA GLU A 142 10.83 6.69 13.43
C GLU A 142 9.40 7.20 13.73
N LEU A 143 8.45 6.29 13.94
CA LEU A 143 7.06 6.65 14.28
C LEU A 143 6.91 7.15 15.72
N GLU A 144 7.65 6.57 16.67
CA GLU A 144 7.69 7.05 18.06
C GLU A 144 8.32 8.46 18.15
N GLU A 145 9.34 8.74 17.34
CA GLU A 145 9.99 10.06 17.31
C GLU A 145 9.07 11.17 16.74
N LEU A 146 8.10 10.81 15.88
CA LEU A 146 7.06 11.73 15.39
C LEU A 146 5.93 11.97 16.41
N ASN A 147 5.66 11.02 17.31
CA ASN A 147 4.60 11.15 18.30
C ASN A 147 4.97 12.09 19.46
N ASP A 148 6.26 12.18 19.82
CA ASP A 148 6.75 13.13 20.83
C ASP A 148 6.81 14.59 20.33
N GLY A 149 6.55 14.85 19.04
CA GLY A 149 6.54 16.19 18.44
C GLY A 149 5.18 16.88 18.36
N LEU A 150 4.08 16.22 18.74
CA LEU A 150 2.69 16.71 18.57
C LEU A 150 1.98 17.04 19.89
N GLY A 151 2.74 17.36 20.95
CA GLY A 151 2.21 17.86 22.21
C GLY A 151 2.12 19.38 22.25
N ASP A 152 1.17 20.01 21.53
CA ASP A 152 0.62 21.35 21.87
C ASP A 152 -0.59 21.75 21.00
N LEU A 153 -1.66 20.96 20.97
CA LEU A 153 -2.97 21.41 20.46
C LEU A 153 -4.04 21.13 21.52
N ASP A 154 -3.88 21.86 22.62
CA ASP A 154 -4.88 22.08 23.66
C ASP A 154 -5.84 23.22 23.21
N ASP A 155 -7.09 23.11 23.64
CA ASP A 155 -8.17 24.13 23.57
C ASP A 155 -8.69 24.61 22.20
N SER A 156 -9.60 23.84 21.60
CA SER A 156 -10.70 24.47 20.82
C SER A 156 -12.01 23.70 20.99
N ASP A 157 -12.86 24.28 21.86
CA ASP A 157 -14.33 24.33 21.78
C ASP A 157 -15.10 23.00 21.73
N ASN A 158 -15.34 22.46 22.92
CA ASN A 158 -16.28 21.36 23.22
C ASN A 158 -17.71 21.87 23.51
N ASP A 159 -18.18 22.90 22.79
CA ASP A 159 -19.52 23.50 23.02
C ASP A 159 -20.65 22.77 22.24
N ASP A 160 -20.34 21.83 21.35
CA ASP A 160 -21.35 21.13 20.51
C ASP A 160 -21.88 19.81 21.11
N LEU A 161 -21.47 19.42 22.32
CA LEU A 161 -21.89 18.16 22.94
C LEU A 161 -23.16 18.26 23.80
N ASP A 162 -23.57 19.45 24.20
CA ASP A 162 -24.77 19.66 25.02
C ASP A 162 -26.07 19.41 24.21
N ASP A 163 -26.06 19.67 22.90
CA ASP A 163 -27.20 19.44 22.00
C ASP A 163 -27.48 17.94 21.76
N LEU A 164 -26.47 17.08 21.91
CA LEU A 164 -26.60 15.64 21.68
C LEU A 164 -27.37 14.95 22.82
N ASP A 165 -27.16 15.39 24.06
CA ASP A 165 -27.85 14.87 25.24
C ASP A 165 -29.34 15.25 25.25
N GLU A 166 -29.68 16.45 24.75
CA GLU A 166 -31.09 16.87 24.61
C GLU A 166 -31.81 16.07 23.51
N MET A 167 -31.13 15.73 22.41
CA MET A 167 -31.71 14.86 21.37
C MET A 167 -31.92 13.41 21.86
N LEU A 168 -31.03 12.90 22.71
CA LEU A 168 -31.16 11.56 23.28
C LEU A 168 -32.35 11.46 24.25
N ALA A 169 -32.52 12.47 25.11
CA ALA A 169 -33.63 12.55 26.05
C ALA A 169 -35.00 12.67 25.35
N ALA A 170 -35.06 13.37 24.21
CA ALA A 170 -36.27 13.48 23.41
C ALA A 170 -36.67 12.13 22.78
N ALA A 171 -35.70 11.34 22.31
CA ALA A 171 -35.96 10.03 21.70
C ALA A 171 -36.47 8.99 22.72
N ASP A 172 -35.93 8.99 23.94
CA ASP A 172 -36.39 8.09 25.00
C ASP A 172 -37.83 8.40 25.43
N LYS A 173 -38.22 9.68 25.40
CA LYS A 173 -39.58 10.11 25.71
C LYS A 173 -40.61 9.62 24.68
N ASP A 174 -40.29 9.73 23.39
CA ASP A 174 -41.17 9.22 22.32
C ASP A 174 -41.30 7.69 22.37
N LEU A 175 -40.22 6.98 22.70
CA LEU A 175 -40.25 5.53 22.86
C LEU A 175 -41.12 5.10 24.06
N ALA A 176 -41.07 5.83 25.17
CA ALA A 176 -41.90 5.56 26.34
C ALA A 176 -43.40 5.79 26.06
N ASP A 177 -43.76 6.78 25.25
CA ASP A 177 -45.16 7.05 24.86
C ASP A 177 -45.71 5.97 23.92
N ILE A 178 -44.88 5.44 23.02
CA ILE A 178 -45.22 4.28 22.17
C ILE A 178 -45.39 3.01 23.00
N MET A 179 -44.57 2.81 24.03
CA MET A 179 -44.66 1.62 24.88
C MET A 179 -45.78 1.66 25.92
N SER A 180 -46.40 2.82 26.15
CA SER A 180 -47.48 3.01 27.13
C SER A 180 -48.88 3.17 26.53
N SER A 181 -49.01 3.22 25.19
CA SER A 181 -50.27 3.12 24.44
C SER A 181 -50.60 1.68 24.04
#